data_AF-A0A2T1HM10-F1
#
_entry.id   AF-A0A2T1HM10-F1
#
_cell.length_a   1.000
_cell.length_b   1.000
_cell.length_c   1.000
_cell.angle_alpha   90.00
_cell.angle_beta   90.00
_cell.angle_gamma   90.00
#
_symmetry.space_group_name_H-M   'P 1'
#
loop_
_entity.id
_entity.type
_entity.pdbx_description
1 polymer ?
#
loop_
_entity_poly.entity_id
_entity_poly.type
_entity_poly.pdbx_seq_one_letter_code
_entity_poly.pdbx_strand_id
1 'polypeptide(L)'
;MDSHILRPFDRDVAITTRQAMRIIGATTLQTARNWAERYEVGRRSVGSQFRISLPALLMALEENWTALAAYHLGQRDTATYADYLRRARALKSELP
;
A
#
# COMPACT_ATOMS: atom_id res chain seq x y z
N MET A 1 -9.00 -18.88 -12.23
CA MET A 1 -9.82 -17.64 -12.13
C MET A 1 -8.84 -16.48 -12.06
N ASP A 2 -8.53 -15.90 -13.21
CA ASP A 2 -7.70 -14.70 -13.32
C ASP A 2 -8.46 -13.53 -12.71
N SER A 3 -8.07 -13.15 -11.50
CA SER A 3 -8.63 -11.98 -10.84
C SER A 3 -8.18 -10.75 -11.61
N HIS A 4 -9.12 -10.19 -12.39
CA HIS A 4 -9.01 -8.90 -13.07
C HIS A 4 -8.90 -7.77 -12.04
N ILE A 5 -7.76 -7.73 -11.35
CA ILE A 5 -7.34 -6.59 -10.55
C ILE A 5 -6.75 -5.57 -11.53
N LEU A 6 -7.63 -4.82 -12.19
CA LEU A 6 -7.30 -3.58 -12.89
C LEU A 6 -6.84 -2.55 -11.85
N ARG A 7 -5.62 -2.63 -11.31
CA ARG A 7 -5.18 -1.70 -10.24
C ARG A 7 -3.70 -1.32 -10.39
N PRO A 8 -3.39 -0.06 -10.72
CA PRO A 8 -2.04 0.35 -11.06
C PRO A 8 -1.11 0.26 -9.84
N PHE A 9 -0.15 -0.64 -9.86
CA PHE A 9 0.96 -0.56 -8.92
C PHE A 9 1.76 0.71 -9.26
N ASP A 10 1.70 1.72 -8.39
CA ASP A 10 2.54 2.90 -8.51
C ASP A 10 3.86 2.65 -7.77
N ARG A 11 4.92 2.42 -8.54
CA ARG A 11 6.26 2.14 -8.01
C ARG A 11 6.82 3.33 -7.23
N ASP A 12 6.41 4.55 -7.59
CA ASP A 12 6.93 5.79 -7.00
C ASP A 12 6.41 6.02 -5.59
N VAL A 13 5.28 5.40 -5.23
CA VAL A 13 4.76 5.41 -3.85
C VAL A 13 4.71 4.02 -3.22
N ALA A 14 5.31 3.02 -3.87
CA ALA A 14 5.51 1.71 -3.28
C ALA A 14 6.75 1.66 -2.39
N ILE A 15 6.64 0.93 -1.28
CA ILE A 15 7.68 0.72 -0.28
C ILE A 15 8.02 -0.76 -0.12
N THR A 16 9.17 -1.04 0.48
CA THR A 16 9.59 -2.41 0.81
C THR A 16 8.87 -2.92 2.06
N THR A 17 8.87 -4.24 2.27
CA THR A 17 8.39 -4.84 3.53
C THR A 17 9.10 -4.27 4.77
N ARG A 18 10.41 -3.98 4.67
CA ARG A 18 11.20 -3.42 5.78
C ARG A 18 10.76 -2.00 6.13
N GLN A 19 10.47 -1.18 5.12
CA GLN A 19 9.93 0.16 5.32
C GLN A 19 8.53 0.08 5.93
N ALA A 20 7.67 -0.85 5.47
CA ALA A 20 6.34 -1.02 6.03
C ALA A 20 6.36 -1.44 7.50
N MET A 21 7.31 -2.30 7.92
CA MET A 21 7.48 -2.67 9.33
C MET A 21 7.63 -1.45 10.24
N ARG A 22 8.41 -0.45 9.82
CA ARG A 22 8.62 0.79 10.60
C ARG A 22 7.33 1.58 10.77
N ILE A 23 6.48 1.59 9.74
CA ILE A 23 5.23 2.35 9.73
C ILE A 23 4.17 1.65 10.59
N ILE A 24 4.04 0.33 10.46
CA ILE A 24 3.01 -0.44 11.18
C ILE A 24 3.44 -0.87 12.60
N GLY A 25 4.68 -0.57 13.01
CA GLY A 25 5.24 -1.00 14.29
C GLY A 25 5.46 -2.52 14.38
N ALA A 26 5.66 -3.22 13.27
CA ALA A 26 5.86 -4.67 13.28
C ALA A 26 7.32 -5.05 13.60
N THR A 27 7.49 -6.07 14.45
CA THR A 27 8.80 -6.59 14.86
C THR A 27 9.43 -7.51 13.81
N THR A 28 8.63 -8.10 12.91
CA THR A 28 9.15 -9.03 11.88
C THR A 28 8.69 -8.69 10.46
N LEU A 29 9.51 -9.04 9.47
CA LEU A 29 9.16 -8.93 8.05
C LEU A 29 7.94 -9.77 7.69
N GLN A 30 7.76 -10.93 8.36
CA GLN A 30 6.63 -11.80 8.11
C GLN A 30 5.32 -11.18 8.59
N THR A 31 5.32 -10.53 9.75
CA THR A 31 4.15 -9.80 10.26
C THR A 31 3.73 -8.71 9.27
N ALA A 32 4.68 -7.93 8.75
CA ALA A 32 4.37 -6.90 7.75
C ALA A 32 3.87 -7.48 6.42
N ARG A 33 4.38 -8.65 5.99
CA ARG A 33 3.86 -9.36 4.81
C ARG A 33 2.45 -9.86 5.02
N ASN A 34 2.19 -10.57 6.11
CA ASN A 34 0.87 -11.09 6.44
C ASN A 34 -0.16 -9.96 6.53
N TRP A 35 0.23 -8.82 7.09
CA TRP A 35 -0.61 -7.63 7.15
C TRP A 35 -0.89 -7.10 5.73
N ALA A 36 0.15 -6.92 4.92
CA ALA A 36 -0.01 -6.43 3.55
C ALA A 36 -0.84 -7.35 2.65
N GLU A 37 -0.76 -8.67 2.86
CA GLU A 37 -1.59 -9.67 2.19
C GLU A 37 -3.03 -9.62 2.69
N ARG A 38 -3.25 -9.54 4.01
CA ARG A 38 -4.58 -9.46 4.63
C ARG A 38 -5.42 -8.28 4.11
N TYR A 39 -4.79 -7.11 3.93
CA TYR A 39 -5.47 -5.91 3.41
C TYR A 39 -5.34 -5.75 1.89
N GLU A 40 -4.75 -6.72 1.21
CA GLU A 40 -4.54 -6.69 -0.25
C GLU A 40 -3.84 -5.40 -0.73
N VAL A 41 -2.86 -4.92 0.06
CA VAL A 41 -2.07 -3.71 -0.21
C VAL A 41 -0.65 -4.01 -0.70
N GLY A 42 -0.27 -5.29 -0.67
CA GLY A 42 1.01 -5.80 -1.14
C GLY A 42 0.92 -6.52 -2.48
N ARG A 43 2.01 -6.48 -3.26
CA ARG A 43 2.15 -7.25 -4.50
C ARG A 43 3.58 -7.76 -4.67
N ARG A 44 3.69 -8.98 -5.18
CA ARG A 44 4.91 -9.49 -5.81
C ARG A 44 4.74 -9.38 -7.33
N SER A 45 5.56 -8.56 -7.98
CA SER A 45 5.68 -8.64 -9.45
C SER A 45 6.71 -9.72 -9.79
N VAL A 46 6.50 -10.46 -10.88
CA VAL A 46 7.40 -11.53 -11.34
C VAL A 46 8.85 -11.03 -11.40
N GLY A 47 9.77 -11.74 -10.78
CA GLY A 47 11.20 -11.37 -10.72
C GLY A 47 11.54 -10.19 -9.80
N SER A 48 10.59 -9.65 -9.03
CA SER A 48 10.80 -8.49 -8.15
C SER A 48 10.52 -8.78 -6.68
N GLN A 49 11.11 -7.97 -5.80
CA GLN A 49 10.83 -8.00 -4.38
C GLN A 49 9.36 -7.62 -4.10
N PHE A 50 8.80 -8.20 -3.03
CA PHE A 50 7.47 -7.83 -2.55
C PHE A 50 7.43 -6.35 -2.17
N ARG A 51 6.44 -5.63 -2.70
CA ARG A 51 6.25 -4.19 -2.52
C ARG A 51 4.87 -3.92 -1.97
N ILE A 52 4.75 -2.87 -1.17
CA ILE A 52 3.51 -2.46 -0.51
C ILE A 52 3.16 -1.07 -0.98
N SER A 53 1.91 -0.84 -1.36
CA SER A 53 1.40 0.49 -1.70
C SER A 53 1.27 1.32 -0.43
N LEU A 54 2.07 2.38 -0.30
CA LEU A 54 2.04 3.23 0.89
C LEU A 54 0.70 3.97 1.07
N PRO A 55 0.06 4.55 0.03
CA PRO A 55 -1.27 5.15 0.19
C PRO A 55 -2.30 4.14 0.72
N ALA A 56 -2.30 2.91 0.19
CA ALA A 56 -3.24 1.88 0.62
C ALA A 56 -2.94 1.36 2.03
N LEU A 57 -1.67 1.29 2.40
CA LEU A 57 -1.23 1.00 3.77
C LEU A 57 -1.77 2.04 4.75
N LEU A 58 -1.66 3.33 4.43
CA LEU A 58 -2.20 4.40 5.27
C LEU A 58 -3.73 4.33 5.40
N MET A 59 -4.45 4.08 4.32
CA MET A 59 -5.91 3.88 4.36
C MET A 59 -6.30 2.74 5.30
N ALA A 60 -5.57 1.62 5.26
CA ALA A 60 -5.85 0.48 6.10
C ALA A 60 -5.46 0.71 7.58
N LEU A 61 -4.40 1.48 7.85
CA LEU A 61 -4.00 1.86 9.22
C LEU A 61 -4.99 2.84 9.86
N GLU A 62 -5.61 3.70 9.06
CA GLU A 62 -6.65 4.63 9.50
C GLU A 62 -8.05 4.03 9.47
N GLU A 63 -8.18 2.74 9.15
CA GLU A 63 -9.45 2.03 9.03
C GLU A 63 -10.44 2.68 8.04
N ASN A 64 -9.92 3.44 7.06
CA ASN A 64 -10.72 4.07 6.01
C ASN A 64 -11.05 3.05 4.91
N TRP A 65 -11.95 2.12 5.24
CA TRP A 65 -12.32 1.01 4.35
C TRP A 65 -13.01 1.47 3.07
N THR A 66 -13.71 2.60 3.10
CA THR A 66 -14.29 3.20 1.90
C THR A 66 -13.20 3.66 0.93
N ALA A 67 -12.18 4.37 1.42
CA ALA A 67 -11.03 4.77 0.60
C ALA A 67 -10.23 3.56 0.12
N LEU A 68 -10.03 2.56 0.99
CA LEU A 68 -9.34 1.33 0.62
C LEU A 68 -10.10 0.58 -0.47
N ALA A 69 -11.42 0.43 -0.34
CA ALA A 69 -12.29 -0.19 -1.34
C ALA A 69 -12.30 0.58 -2.67
N ALA A 70 -12.27 1.92 -2.64
CA ALA A 70 -12.16 2.75 -3.84
C ALA A 70 -10.78 2.63 -4.51
N TYR A 71 -9.70 2.68 -3.73
CA TYR A 71 -8.33 2.44 -4.18
C TYR A 71 -8.21 1.08 -4.85
N HIS A 72 -8.82 0.10 -4.18
CA HIS A 72 -9.11 -1.19 -4.71
C HIS A 72 -9.84 -1.00 -6.04
N LEU A 73 -11.06 -0.53 -6.17
CA LEU A 73 -11.75 -0.44 -7.49
C LEU A 73 -11.04 0.40 -8.60
N GLY A 74 -9.86 0.97 -8.35
CA GLY A 74 -9.06 1.73 -9.31
C GLY A 74 -9.43 3.21 -9.31
N GLN A 75 -10.30 3.62 -8.39
CA GLN A 75 -10.87 4.96 -8.30
C GLN A 75 -9.87 5.91 -7.63
N ARG A 76 -8.95 6.44 -8.43
CA ARG A 76 -7.87 7.36 -7.99
C ARG A 76 -8.15 8.82 -8.25
N ASP A 77 -9.21 9.14 -8.99
CA ASP A 77 -9.60 10.52 -9.26
C ASP A 77 -10.52 11.09 -8.16
N THR A 78 -10.19 10.76 -6.90
CA THR A 78 -10.94 11.23 -5.74
C THR A 78 -10.06 12.13 -4.89
N ALA A 79 -10.65 13.17 -4.32
CA ALA A 79 -9.95 14.04 -3.37
C ALA A 79 -9.34 13.25 -2.20
N THR A 80 -10.04 12.20 -1.75
CA THR A 80 -9.57 11.28 -0.71
C THR A 80 -8.30 10.55 -1.14
N TYR A 81 -8.24 9.97 -2.34
CA TYR A 81 -7.01 9.34 -2.82
C TYR A 81 -5.86 10.34 -2.98
N ALA A 82 -6.15 11.54 -3.49
CA ALA A 82 -5.14 12.59 -3.66
C ALA A 82 -4.49 13.00 -2.32
N ASP A 83 -5.28 13.07 -1.23
CA ASP A 83 -4.76 13.30 0.11
C ASP A 83 -3.81 12.18 0.57
N TYR A 84 -4.25 10.92 0.51
CA TYR A 84 -3.42 9.77 0.87
C TYR A 84 -2.16 9.67 0.01
N LEU A 85 -2.25 9.99 -1.29
CA LEU A 85 -1.10 10.00 -2.18
C LEU A 85 -0.07 11.06 -1.77
N ARG A 86 -0.52 12.27 -1.43
CA ARG A 86 0.34 13.35 -0.95
C ARG A 86 1.04 12.96 0.36
N ARG A 87 0.30 12.43 1.33
CA ARG A 87 0.83 11.98 2.62
C ARG A 87 1.83 10.83 2.46
N ALA A 88 1.53 9.89 1.56
CA ALA A 88 2.43 8.80 1.23
C ALA A 88 3.75 9.31 0.61
N ARG A 89 3.70 10.30 -0.29
CA ARG A 89 4.92 10.89 -0.88
C ARG A 89 5.79 11.58 0.15
N ALA A 90 5.18 12.38 1.02
CA ALA A 90 5.90 13.04 2.13
C ALA A 90 6.57 12.00 3.02
N LEU A 91 5.81 11.02 3.52
CA LEU A 91 6.35 9.95 4.37
C LEU A 91 7.43 9.13 3.67
N LYS A 92 7.26 8.80 2.38
CA LYS A 92 8.28 8.04 1.63
C LYS A 92 9.61 8.79 1.52
N SER A 93 9.59 10.12 1.43
CA SER A 93 10.83 10.92 1.38
C SER A 93 11.64 10.87 2.68
N GLU A 94 11.00 10.51 3.79
CA GLU A 94 11.62 10.35 5.10
C GLU A 94 12.08 8.91 5.38
N LEU A 95 11.66 7.95 4.55
CA LEU A 95 12.03 6.54 4.71
C LEU A 95 13.42 6.28 4.13
N PRO A 96 14.28 5.54 4.85
CA PRO A 96 15.60 5.15 4.37
C PRO A 96 15.54 4.08 3.26
#